data_AF-A0A4C1YBK3-F1
#
_entry.id   AF-A0A4C1YBK3-F1
#
_cell.length_a   1.000
_cell.length_b   1.000
_cell.length_c   1.000
_cell.angle_alpha   90.00
_cell.angle_beta   90.00
_cell.angle_gamma   90.00
#
_symmetry.space_group_name_H-M   'P 1'
#
loop_
_entity.id
_entity.type
_entity.pdbx_description
1 polymer ?
#
loop_
_entity_poly.entity_id
_entity_poly.type
_entity_poly.pdbx_seq_one_letter_code
_entity_poly.pdbx_strand_id
1 'polypeptide(L)'
;MKDSKWRTSKGVAFILYLQVEDAQKCVQEMNNKEVFGRTLKCSIAKDNGRAAEFIRKKTYPDKSICYECGNEGHLSYVCPINTLGAREPPPKKAKKKKITDEEKMLSEYLNLDICELNDVETIDTAIKIEQLKKETEEYRYQVATGNYEVNPDVHVKRKKIRKNSYFSDEEDVEE
;
A
#
# COMPACT_ATOMS: atom_id res chain seq x y z
N MET A 1 -9.78 15.71 25.98
CA MET A 1 -10.01 17.12 25.57
C MET A 1 -9.21 18.01 26.51
N LYS A 2 -8.59 19.10 26.02
CA LYS A 2 -7.82 20.02 26.89
C LYS A 2 -8.47 21.40 26.89
N ASP A 3 -8.31 22.14 27.97
CA ASP A 3 -8.73 23.54 28.03
C ASP A 3 -7.90 24.41 27.09
N SER A 4 -8.57 25.35 26.42
CA SER A 4 -7.91 26.21 25.43
C SER A 4 -6.95 27.21 26.07
N LYS A 5 -7.26 27.70 27.27
CA LYS A 5 -6.46 28.74 27.96
C LYS A 5 -5.28 28.14 28.73
N TRP A 6 -5.52 27.09 29.50
CA TRP A 6 -4.54 26.52 30.44
C TRP A 6 -3.91 25.21 29.95
N ARG A 7 -4.38 24.67 28.82
CA ARG A 7 -3.94 23.40 28.22
C ARG A 7 -4.01 22.20 29.17
N THR A 8 -4.74 22.31 30.27
CA THR A 8 -5.02 21.25 31.25
C THR A 8 -6.01 20.22 30.69
N SER A 9 -5.94 18.97 31.16
CA SER A 9 -6.86 17.92 30.75
C SER A 9 -8.24 18.13 31.39
N LYS A 10 -9.32 18.01 30.60
CA LYS A 10 -10.71 18.07 31.10
C LYS A 10 -11.19 16.77 31.76
N GLY A 11 -10.35 15.75 31.85
CA GLY A 11 -10.73 14.43 32.36
C GLY A 11 -11.63 13.59 31.43
N VAL A 12 -11.94 14.07 30.21
CA VAL A 12 -12.78 13.35 29.25
C VAL A 12 -12.07 13.08 27.92
N ALA A 13 -12.35 11.93 27.33
CA ALA A 13 -11.83 11.49 26.04
C ALA A 13 -12.91 10.77 25.22
N PHE A 14 -12.78 10.85 23.90
CA PHE A 14 -13.61 10.11 22.95
C PHE A 14 -12.68 9.24 22.12
N ILE A 15 -13.04 7.97 21.97
CA ILE A 15 -12.28 6.97 21.22
C ILE A 15 -13.18 6.49 20.09
N LEU A 16 -12.69 6.59 18.85
CA LEU A 16 -13.39 6.10 17.67
C LEU A 16 -12.77 4.76 17.27
N TYR A 17 -13.57 3.70 17.34
CA TYR A 17 -13.21 2.38 16.83
C TYR A 17 -13.66 2.24 15.38
N LEU A 18 -12.97 1.39 14.62
CA LEU A 18 -13.37 1.03 13.27
C LEU A 18 -14.56 0.06 13.29
N GLN A 19 -14.55 -0.89 14.22
CA GLN A 19 -15.60 -1.89 14.43
C GLN A 19 -16.40 -1.58 15.70
N VAL A 20 -17.71 -1.82 15.64
CA VAL A 20 -18.62 -1.58 16.78
C VAL A 20 -18.39 -2.61 17.90
N GLU A 21 -18.03 -3.85 17.53
CA GLU A 21 -17.74 -4.93 18.47
C GLU A 21 -16.59 -4.58 19.42
N ASP A 22 -15.50 -4.02 18.89
CA ASP A 22 -14.34 -3.60 19.68
C ASP A 22 -14.70 -2.51 20.69
N ALA A 23 -15.59 -1.58 20.29
CA ALA A 23 -16.09 -0.55 21.17
C ALA A 23 -16.90 -1.15 22.34
N GLN A 24 -17.75 -2.15 22.06
CA GLN A 24 -18.53 -2.84 23.09
C GLN A 24 -17.64 -3.61 24.06
N LYS A 25 -16.67 -4.38 23.54
CA LYS A 25 -15.68 -5.11 24.36
C LYS A 25 -14.90 -4.18 25.27
N CYS A 26 -14.43 -3.05 24.74
CA CYS A 26 -13.70 -2.04 25.51
C CYS A 26 -14.55 -1.48 26.67
N VAL A 27 -15.82 -1.16 26.42
CA VAL A 27 -16.73 -0.68 27.48
C VAL A 27 -16.94 -1.76 28.56
N GLN A 28 -17.09 -3.02 28.18
CA GLN A 28 -17.26 -4.12 29.14
C GLN A 28 -16.03 -4.33 30.02
N GLU A 29 -14.82 -4.24 29.45
CA GLU A 29 -13.58 -4.50 30.19
C GLU A 29 -13.09 -3.29 31.01
N MET A 30 -13.25 -2.07 30.50
CA MET A 30 -12.63 -0.87 31.06
C MET A 30 -13.55 -0.05 31.95
N ASN A 31 -14.87 -0.24 31.88
CA ASN A 31 -15.80 0.52 32.72
C ASN A 31 -15.62 0.15 34.20
N ASN A 32 -15.44 1.16 35.06
CA ASN A 32 -15.13 1.05 36.49
C ASN A 32 -13.75 0.46 36.82
N LYS A 33 -12.84 0.33 35.84
CA LYS A 33 -11.47 -0.10 36.10
C LYS A 33 -10.65 1.05 36.69
N GLU A 34 -9.77 0.75 37.64
CA GLU A 34 -8.83 1.71 38.21
C GLU A 34 -7.57 1.80 37.34
N VAL A 35 -7.26 2.99 36.84
CA VAL A 35 -6.12 3.26 35.97
C VAL A 35 -5.43 4.53 36.45
N PHE A 36 -4.13 4.43 36.78
CA PHE A 36 -3.34 5.53 37.36
C PHE A 36 -3.99 6.16 38.62
N GLY A 37 -4.55 5.34 39.51
CA GLY A 37 -5.18 5.78 40.76
C GLY A 37 -6.50 6.52 40.57
N ARG A 38 -7.14 6.40 39.40
CA ARG A 38 -8.46 6.97 39.11
C ARG A 38 -9.36 5.91 38.50
N THR A 39 -10.62 5.90 38.90
CA THR A 39 -11.64 5.01 38.31
C THR A 39 -12.15 5.60 37.00
N LEU A 40 -12.13 4.78 35.94
CA LEU A 40 -12.62 5.17 34.62
C LEU A 40 -14.13 4.89 34.50
N LYS A 41 -14.87 5.84 33.92
CA LYS A 41 -16.25 5.62 33.47
C LYS A 41 -16.26 5.54 31.96
N CYS A 42 -16.62 4.36 31.42
CA CYS A 42 -16.66 4.11 29.99
C CYS A 42 -18.11 3.85 29.56
N SER A 43 -18.56 4.52 28.51
CA SER A 43 -19.91 4.38 27.95
C SER A 43 -19.90 4.65 26.45
N ILE A 44 -20.84 4.03 25.73
CA ILE A 44 -21.06 4.31 24.31
C ILE A 44 -21.57 5.74 24.16
N ALA A 45 -20.87 6.55 23.36
CA ALA A 45 -21.23 7.94 23.12
C ALA A 45 -22.42 8.05 22.14
N LYS A 46 -23.25 9.08 22.32
CA LYS A 46 -24.24 9.46 21.31
C LYS A 46 -23.52 10.08 20.11
N ASP A 47 -23.84 9.64 18.91
CA ASP A 47 -23.24 10.18 17.69
C ASP A 47 -23.64 11.64 17.51
N ASN A 48 -22.67 12.47 17.17
CA ASN A 48 -22.82 13.89 16.88
C ASN A 48 -22.72 14.18 15.37
N GLY A 49 -22.66 13.16 14.52
CA GLY A 49 -22.55 13.26 13.07
C GLY A 49 -21.15 13.64 12.58
N ARG A 50 -20.18 13.81 13.48
CA ARG A 50 -18.81 14.22 13.14
C ARG A 50 -17.85 13.06 12.96
N ALA A 51 -18.30 11.81 13.12
CA ALA A 51 -17.45 10.62 12.99
C ALA A 51 -16.68 10.60 11.65
N ALA A 52 -17.34 10.97 10.56
CA ALA A 52 -16.72 11.04 9.23
C ALA A 52 -15.57 12.08 9.12
N GLU A 53 -15.61 13.16 9.91
CA GLU A 53 -14.53 14.15 9.95
C GLU A 53 -13.25 13.58 10.57
N PHE A 54 -13.40 12.71 11.58
CA PHE A 54 -12.27 12.11 12.29
C PHE A 54 -11.61 10.98 11.51
N ILE A 55 -12.33 10.32 10.62
CA ILE A 55 -11.79 9.30 9.70
C ILE A 55 -10.83 9.96 8.69
N ARG A 56 -11.10 11.21 8.30
CA ARG A 56 -10.25 11.94 7.34
C ARG A 56 -8.96 12.41 8.00
N LYS A 57 -7.85 12.19 7.30
CA LYS A 57 -6.52 12.66 7.75
C LYS A 57 -6.50 14.19 7.73
N LYS A 58 -6.40 14.82 8.91
CA LYS A 58 -6.20 16.26 9.02
C LYS A 58 -4.88 16.67 8.37
N THR A 59 -4.97 17.50 7.34
CA THR A 59 -3.82 18.17 6.73
C THR A 59 -3.60 19.50 7.46
N TYR A 60 -2.45 19.63 8.12
CA TYR A 60 -2.04 20.88 8.73
C TYR A 60 -1.22 21.65 7.68
N PRO A 61 -1.70 22.81 7.20
CA PRO A 61 -1.06 23.54 6.12
C PRO A 61 0.36 23.98 6.51
N ASP A 62 0.52 24.53 7.72
CA ASP A 62 1.80 25.06 8.19
C ASP A 62 2.23 24.40 9.51
N LYS A 63 3.45 23.85 9.52
CA LYS A 63 4.07 23.16 10.66
C LYS A 63 5.07 24.07 11.39
N SER A 64 4.84 25.38 11.35
CA SER A 64 5.73 26.41 11.92
C SER A 64 5.59 26.55 13.44
N ILE A 65 4.43 26.19 13.98
CA ILE A 65 4.10 26.35 15.40
C ILE A 65 4.02 25.01 16.13
N CYS A 66 4.49 25.00 17.38
CA CYS A 66 4.35 23.87 18.27
C CYS A 66 2.89 23.71 18.76
N TYR A 67 2.29 22.53 18.60
CA TYR A 67 0.91 22.27 19.04
C TYR A 67 0.75 22.06 20.57
N GLU A 68 1.83 22.17 21.32
CA GLU A 68 1.81 22.08 22.79
C GLU A 68 1.98 23.44 23.45
N CYS A 69 3.05 24.18 23.14
CA CYS A 69 3.35 25.48 23.75
C CYS A 69 3.00 26.68 22.87
N GLY A 70 2.74 26.52 21.57
CA GLY A 70 2.44 27.61 20.65
C GLY A 70 3.66 28.40 20.15
N ASN A 71 4.86 28.10 20.64
CA ASN A 71 6.09 28.74 20.18
C ASN A 71 6.53 28.20 18.82
N GLU A 72 7.24 29.04 18.05
CA GLU A 72 7.87 28.67 16.79
C GLU A 72 9.23 27.97 17.00
N GLY A 73 9.76 27.36 15.94
CA GLY A 73 11.08 26.72 15.93
C GLY A 73 11.10 25.23 16.30
N HIS A 74 10.01 24.66 16.83
CA HIS A 74 9.90 23.22 17.10
C HIS A 74 8.47 22.69 16.96
N LEU A 75 8.34 21.36 16.79
CA LEU A 75 7.07 20.65 16.81
C LEU A 75 6.87 19.93 18.15
N SER A 76 5.64 19.51 18.46
CA SER A 76 5.29 18.83 19.72
C SER A 76 6.20 17.65 20.08
N TYR A 77 6.75 16.96 19.08
CA TYR A 77 7.69 15.85 19.30
C TYR A 77 8.98 16.27 20.04
N VAL A 78 9.40 17.53 19.89
CA VAL A 78 10.63 18.09 20.47
C VAL A 78 10.29 19.20 21.49
N CYS A 79 9.03 19.29 21.93
CA CYS A 79 8.64 20.35 22.85
C CYS A 79 9.15 20.09 24.27
N PRO A 80 9.78 21.09 24.93
CA PRO A 80 10.26 20.94 26.31
C PRO A 80 9.11 20.83 27.34
N ILE A 81 7.91 21.27 26.97
CA ILE A 81 6.69 21.22 27.81
C ILE A 81 5.88 19.94 27.50
N ASN A 82 6.41 19.03 26.67
CA ASN A 82 5.68 17.84 26.28
C ASN A 82 5.39 16.94 27.47
N THR A 83 4.11 16.87 27.85
CA THR A 83 3.60 16.01 28.93
C THR A 83 3.90 14.52 28.74
N LEU A 84 4.20 14.09 27.51
CA LEU A 84 4.49 12.71 27.13
C LEU A 84 5.99 12.45 26.94
N GLY A 85 6.85 13.45 27.20
CA GLY A 85 8.30 13.40 27.00
C GLY A 85 8.73 13.42 25.53
N ALA A 86 10.05 13.41 25.31
CA ALA A 86 10.61 13.25 23.97
C ALA A 86 10.24 11.88 23.41
N ARG A 87 9.60 11.85 22.24
CA ARG A 87 9.22 10.61 21.54
C ARG A 87 10.04 10.48 20.28
N GLU A 88 10.64 9.31 20.09
CA GLU A 88 11.28 9.00 18.81
C GLU A 88 10.21 8.90 17.71
N PRO A 89 10.39 9.58 16.57
CA PRO A 89 9.45 9.48 15.47
C PRO A 89 9.41 8.04 14.96
N PRO A 90 8.23 7.52 14.57
CA PRO A 90 8.12 6.16 14.07
C PRO A 90 9.03 5.99 12.85
N PRO A 91 9.70 4.83 12.69
CA PRO A 91 10.55 4.59 11.55
C PRO A 91 9.74 4.78 10.26
N LYS A 92 10.30 5.51 9.30
CA LYS A 92 9.65 5.67 7.99
C LYS A 92 9.45 4.28 7.41
N LYS A 93 8.18 3.88 7.18
CA LYS A 93 7.88 2.64 6.46
C LYS A 93 8.70 2.66 5.18
N ALA A 94 9.54 1.63 4.99
CA ALA A 94 10.26 1.46 3.74
C ALA A 94 9.22 1.52 2.62
N LYS A 95 9.43 2.40 1.64
CA LYS A 95 8.61 2.38 0.43
C LYS A 95 8.82 0.99 -0.15
N LYS A 96 7.82 0.10 -0.03
CA LYS A 96 7.78 -1.10 -0.87
C LYS A 96 7.92 -0.54 -2.29
N LYS A 97 9.00 -0.90 -3.00
CA LYS A 97 9.05 -0.65 -4.44
C LYS A 97 7.72 -1.15 -4.98
N LYS A 98 7.06 -0.38 -5.85
CA LYS A 98 5.95 -0.95 -6.63
C LYS A 98 6.57 -2.15 -7.33
N ILE A 99 6.30 -3.35 -6.82
CA ILE A 99 6.56 -4.58 -7.53
C ILE A 99 5.75 -4.42 -8.80
N THR A 100 6.43 -4.41 -9.96
CA THR A 100 5.75 -4.30 -11.24
C THR A 100 4.80 -5.48 -11.38
N ASP A 101 3.72 -5.32 -12.14
CA ASP A 101 2.75 -6.42 -12.31
C ASP A 101 3.43 -7.68 -12.89
N GLU A 102 4.52 -7.50 -13.65
CA GLU A 102 5.40 -8.57 -14.11
C GLU A 102 6.17 -9.30 -12.98
N GLU A 103 6.73 -8.58 -12.01
CA GLU A 103 7.45 -9.20 -10.88
C GLU A 103 6.51 -9.97 -9.94
N LYS A 104 5.24 -9.53 -9.82
CA LYS A 104 4.20 -10.29 -9.09
C LYS A 104 3.79 -11.56 -9.83
N MET A 105 3.51 -11.45 -11.13
CA MET A 105 3.17 -12.59 -11.98
C MET A 105 4.27 -13.66 -11.99
N LEU A 106 5.55 -13.24 -12.03
CA LEU A 106 6.69 -14.16 -11.98
C LEU A 106 6.81 -14.85 -10.62
N SER A 107 6.61 -14.11 -9.54
CA SER A 107 6.57 -14.66 -8.18
C SER A 107 5.41 -15.65 -8.03
N GLU A 108 4.24 -15.36 -8.57
CA GLU A 108 3.07 -16.24 -8.49
C GLU A 108 3.26 -17.51 -9.33
N TYR A 109 3.83 -17.38 -10.54
CA TYR A 109 4.17 -18.51 -11.40
C TYR A 109 5.23 -19.45 -10.81
N LEU A 110 6.25 -18.90 -10.13
CA LEU A 110 7.28 -19.69 -9.44
C LEU A 110 6.76 -20.42 -8.19
N ASN A 111 5.62 -19.99 -7.65
CA ASN A 111 5.00 -20.57 -6.46
C ASN A 111 3.82 -21.53 -6.78
N LEU A 112 3.47 -21.73 -8.06
CA LEU A 112 2.50 -22.75 -8.48
C LEU A 112 3.19 -24.12 -8.57
N ASP A 113 2.62 -25.12 -7.90
CA ASP A 113 3.04 -26.52 -8.06
C ASP A 113 2.73 -27.02 -9.49
N ILE A 114 3.66 -27.80 -10.05
CA ILE A 114 3.67 -28.31 -11.46
C ILE A 114 2.36 -29.01 -11.88
N CYS A 115 1.53 -29.42 -10.93
CA CYS A 115 0.30 -30.19 -11.15
C CYS A 115 -0.91 -29.37 -11.63
N GLU A 116 -0.94 -28.03 -11.48
CA GLU A 116 -2.09 -27.17 -11.87
C GLU A 116 -1.93 -26.46 -13.24
N LEU A 117 -0.85 -26.74 -13.99
CA LEU A 117 -0.50 -26.05 -15.25
C LEU A 117 -1.37 -26.44 -16.48
N ASN A 118 -2.48 -27.14 -16.29
CA ASN A 118 -3.35 -27.55 -17.39
C ASN A 118 -4.52 -26.57 -17.66
N ASP A 119 -4.78 -25.59 -16.79
CA ASP A 119 -5.92 -24.66 -16.92
C ASP A 119 -5.49 -23.17 -16.86
N VAL A 120 -4.71 -22.69 -17.84
CA VAL A 120 -4.39 -21.25 -17.93
C VAL A 120 -5.38 -20.53 -18.86
N GLU A 121 -6.37 -19.84 -18.27
CA GLU A 121 -7.56 -19.22 -18.91
C GLU A 121 -7.30 -17.91 -19.70
N THR A 122 -6.09 -17.61 -20.20
CA THR A 122 -5.84 -16.37 -20.98
C THR A 122 -5.12 -16.62 -22.31
N ILE A 123 -5.70 -16.13 -23.40
CA ILE A 123 -5.21 -16.29 -24.79
C ILE A 123 -3.72 -15.93 -24.93
N ASP A 124 -3.27 -14.86 -24.25
CA ASP A 124 -1.87 -14.42 -24.26
C ASP A 124 -0.89 -15.44 -23.63
N THR A 125 -1.35 -16.19 -22.62
CA THR A 125 -0.52 -17.21 -21.97
C THR A 125 -0.37 -18.45 -22.85
N ALA A 126 -1.45 -18.86 -23.53
CA ALA A 126 -1.43 -19.98 -24.47
C ALA A 126 -0.47 -19.71 -25.64
N ILE A 127 -0.52 -18.51 -26.22
CA ILE A 127 0.38 -18.10 -27.31
C ILE A 127 1.85 -18.16 -26.85
N LYS A 128 2.15 -17.67 -25.65
CA LYS A 128 3.53 -17.65 -25.12
C LYS A 128 4.06 -19.05 -24.85
N ILE A 129 3.21 -19.95 -24.35
CA ILE A 129 3.56 -21.35 -24.10
C ILE A 129 3.84 -22.08 -25.42
N GLU A 130 3.03 -21.85 -26.45
CA GLU A 130 3.21 -22.48 -27.76
C GLU A 130 4.51 -22.02 -28.43
N GLN A 131 4.83 -20.72 -28.33
CA GLN A 131 6.10 -20.17 -28.82
C GLN A 131 7.31 -20.81 -28.11
N LEU A 132 7.28 -20.90 -26.77
CA LEU A 132 8.36 -21.54 -26.00
C LEU A 132 8.53 -23.02 -26.36
N LYS A 133 7.43 -23.75 -26.54
CA LYS A 133 7.49 -25.16 -26.97
C LYS A 133 8.18 -25.29 -28.32
N LYS A 134 7.78 -24.47 -29.30
CA LYS A 134 8.39 -24.49 -30.64
C LYS A 134 9.89 -24.19 -30.59
N GLU A 135 10.31 -23.16 -29.86
CA GLU A 135 11.74 -22.81 -29.68
C GLU A 135 12.53 -23.97 -29.02
N THR A 136 11.97 -24.61 -27.99
CA THR A 136 12.63 -25.74 -27.34
C THR A 136 12.76 -26.95 -28.26
N GLU A 137 11.78 -27.18 -29.13
CA GLU A 137 11.75 -28.31 -30.05
C GLU A 137 12.72 -28.11 -31.23
N GLU A 138 12.80 -26.88 -31.74
CA GLU A 138 13.82 -26.45 -32.70
C GLU A 138 15.22 -26.61 -32.12
N TYR A 139 15.45 -26.18 -30.87
CA TYR A 139 16.73 -26.37 -30.20
C TYR A 139 17.09 -27.85 -30.02
N ARG A 140 16.12 -28.69 -29.61
CA ARG A 140 16.34 -30.14 -29.48
C ARG A 140 16.69 -30.79 -30.81
N TYR A 141 16.02 -30.40 -31.89
CA TYR A 141 16.32 -30.87 -33.24
C TYR A 141 17.71 -30.40 -33.69
N GLN A 142 18.09 -29.16 -33.40
CA GLN A 142 19.41 -28.62 -33.72
C GLN A 142 20.53 -29.36 -32.99
N VAL A 143 20.36 -29.63 -31.70
CA VAL A 143 21.30 -30.43 -30.90
C VAL A 143 21.39 -31.87 -31.42
N ALA A 144 20.26 -32.48 -31.78
CA ALA A 144 20.20 -33.86 -32.28
C ALA A 144 20.81 -34.04 -33.68
N THR A 145 20.67 -33.05 -34.55
CA THR A 145 21.21 -33.07 -35.92
C THR A 145 22.68 -32.61 -35.99
N GLY A 146 23.21 -32.00 -34.93
CA GLY A 146 24.61 -31.56 -34.85
C GLY A 146 24.94 -30.34 -35.71
N ASN A 147 23.95 -29.73 -36.37
CA ASN A 147 24.11 -28.55 -37.21
C ASN A 147 23.95 -27.26 -36.38
N TYR A 148 25.03 -26.82 -35.76
CA TYR A 148 25.11 -25.50 -35.10
C TYR A 148 25.44 -24.43 -36.13
N GLU A 149 24.45 -23.99 -36.92
CA GLU A 149 24.62 -22.78 -37.71
C GLU A 149 24.72 -21.56 -36.77
N VAL A 150 25.91 -20.95 -36.71
CA VAL A 150 26.13 -19.65 -36.08
C VAL A 150 25.50 -18.59 -36.98
N ASN A 151 24.22 -18.29 -36.79
CA ASN A 151 23.59 -17.17 -37.49
C ASN A 151 24.08 -15.84 -36.87
N PRO A 152 24.70 -14.94 -37.64
CA PRO A 152 25.10 -13.63 -37.15
C PRO A 152 23.85 -12.73 -37.06
N ASP A 153 23.59 -12.20 -35.87
CA ASP A 153 22.79 -11.00 -35.57
C ASP A 153 21.77 -10.55 -36.64
N VAL A 154 20.69 -11.30 -36.83
CA VAL A 154 19.51 -10.78 -37.53
C VAL A 154 18.74 -9.91 -36.54
N HIS A 155 19.06 -8.62 -36.52
CA HIS A 155 18.27 -7.60 -35.86
C HIS A 155 16.91 -7.50 -36.54
N VAL A 156 15.94 -8.32 -36.10
CA VAL A 156 14.54 -8.16 -36.51
C VAL A 156 14.04 -6.84 -35.93
N LYS A 157 13.99 -5.80 -36.76
CA LYS A 157 13.43 -4.50 -36.39
C LYS A 157 11.96 -4.70 -36.04
N ARG A 158 11.63 -4.69 -34.75
CA ARG A 158 10.24 -4.67 -34.28
C ARG A 158 9.60 -3.36 -34.75
N LYS A 159 8.52 -3.45 -35.54
CA LYS A 159 7.75 -2.28 -35.97
C LYS A 159 7.22 -1.56 -34.72
N LYS A 160 7.58 -0.28 -34.55
CA LYS A 160 7.09 0.54 -33.43
C LYS A 160 5.76 1.16 -33.83
N ILE A 161 4.68 0.70 -33.20
CA ILE A 161 3.36 1.30 -33.38
C ILE A 161 3.37 2.69 -32.71
N ARG A 162 3.09 3.74 -33.49
CA ARG A 162 2.95 5.11 -33.00
C ARG A 162 1.57 5.28 -32.35
N LYS A 163 1.52 5.84 -31.14
CA LYS A 163 0.24 6.21 -30.52
C LYS A 163 -0.25 7.52 -31.15
N ASN A 164 -1.23 7.44 -32.05
CA ASN A 164 -1.99 8.61 -32.48
C ASN A 164 -3.06 8.96 -31.44
N SER A 165 -3.38 10.25 -31.30
CA SER A 165 -4.25 10.80 -30.26
C SER A 165 -5.74 10.60 -30.54
N TYR A 166 -6.13 9.79 -31.52
CA TYR A 166 -7.49 9.76 -32.01
C TYR A 166 -7.96 8.33 -32.29
N PHE A 167 -9.02 7.99 -31.58
CA PHE A 167 -9.78 6.76 -31.59
C PHE A 167 -10.41 6.59 -32.99
N SER A 168 -9.78 5.85 -33.90
CA SER A 168 -10.42 5.33 -35.13
C SER A 168 -9.67 4.10 -35.65
N ASP A 169 -10.44 3.09 -36.01
CA ASP A 169 -10.14 1.67 -36.25
C ASP A 169 -9.32 1.36 -37.53
N GLU A 170 -8.33 2.18 -37.89
CA GLU A 170 -7.49 1.94 -39.09
C GLU A 170 -5.99 1.95 -38.77
N GLU A 171 -5.32 0.84 -39.12
CA GLU A 171 -3.88 0.64 -38.98
C GLU A 171 -3.13 1.22 -40.19
N ASP A 172 -2.45 2.35 -40.01
CA ASP A 172 -1.43 2.81 -40.95
C ASP A 172 -0.07 2.20 -40.61
N VAL A 173 0.42 1.30 -41.46
CA VAL A 173 1.76 0.71 -41.38
C VAL A 173 2.70 1.56 -42.24
N GLU A 174 3.60 2.32 -41.60
CA GLU A 174 4.73 2.95 -42.30
C GLU A 174 5.72 1.88 -42.78
N GLU A 175 6.07 1.92 -44.07
CA GLU A 175 7.03 1.03 -44.75
C GLU A 175 8.48 1.38 -44.43
#